data_AF-A0A3C1L633-F1
#
_entry.id   AF-A0A3C1L633-F1
#
_cell.length_a   1.000
_cell.length_b   1.000
_cell.length_c   1.000
_cell.angle_alpha   90.00
_cell.angle_beta   90.00
_cell.angle_gamma   90.00
#
_symmetry.space_group_name_H-M   'P 1'
#
loop_
_entity.id
_entity.type
_entity.pdbx_description
1 polymer ?
#
loop_
_entity_poly.entity_id
_entity_poly.type
_entity_poly.pdbx_seq_one_letter_code
_entity_poly.pdbx_strand_id
1 'polypeptide(L)' 'MTLIKINAITVPEGAGAELARRFAARAGAVDGQDGFEGFELLEPTDGRNVWLVVTRWRDQSSFDA' A
#
# COMPACT_ATOMS: atom_id res chain seq x y z
N MET A 1 -14.63 3.08 -13.02
CA MET A 1 -14.75 1.83 -12.24
C MET A 1 -13.59 1.83 -11.28
N THR A 2 -13.85 1.68 -9.99
CA THR A 2 -12.81 1.70 -8.95
C THR A 2 -11.75 0.64 -9.23
N LEU A 3 -10.49 1.04 -9.11
CA LEU A 3 -9.31 0.23 -9.34
C LEU A 3 -8.65 -0.10 -8.00
N ILE A 4 -8.35 -1.37 -7.79
CA ILE A 4 -7.59 -1.83 -6.63
C ILE A 4 -6.25 -2.38 -7.13
N LYS A 5 -5.14 -1.86 -6.60
CA LYS A 5 -3.80 -2.40 -6.85
C LYS A 5 -3.26 -3.02 -5.57
N ILE A 6 -2.85 -4.28 -5.67
CA ILE A 6 -2.30 -5.06 -4.55
C ILE A 6 -0.86 -5.40 -4.90
N ASN A 7 0.09 -4.85 -4.13
CA ASN A 7 1.49 -5.22 -4.23
C ASN A 7 1.85 -6.17 -3.09
N ALA A 8 2.32 -7.35 -3.44
CA ALA A 8 2.86 -8.31 -2.48
C ALA A 8 4.37 -8.08 -2.34
N ILE A 9 4.83 -7.80 -1.12
CA ILE A 9 6.24 -7.52 -0.83
C ILE A 9 6.76 -8.48 0.24
N THR A 10 7.93 -9.05 -0.01
CA THR A 10 8.62 -9.88 0.98
C THR A 10 9.36 -8.97 1.96
N VAL A 11 9.03 -9.10 3.24
CA VAL A 11 9.57 -8.27 4.32
C VAL A 11 10.51 -9.12 5.15
N PRO A 12 11.80 -8.76 5.27
CA PRO A 12 12.72 -9.46 6.16
C PRO A 12 12.23 -9.43 7.62
N GLU A 13 12.57 -10.47 8.38
CA GLU A 13 12.26 -10.53 9.81
C GLU A 13 12.83 -9.31 10.54
N GLY A 14 12.04 -8.69 11.42
CA GLY A 14 12.40 -7.47 12.14
C GLY A 14 12.34 -6.17 11.33
N ALA A 15 12.13 -6.22 10.00
CA ALA A 15 12.04 -5.03 9.16
C ALA A 15 10.62 -4.43 9.06
N GLY A 16 9.60 -5.10 9.61
CA GLY A 16 8.19 -4.68 9.52
C GLY A 16 7.91 -3.30 10.11
N ALA A 17 8.51 -2.95 11.25
CA ALA A 17 8.29 -1.65 11.89
C ALA A 17 8.82 -0.47 11.05
N GLU A 18 10.01 -0.61 10.46
CA GLU A 18 10.59 0.40 9.57
C GLU A 18 9.83 0.48 8.26
N LEU A 19 9.35 -0.65 7.74
CA LEU A 19 8.46 -0.68 6.58
C LEU A 19 7.19 0.12 6.86
N ALA A 20 6.46 -0.19 7.94
CA ALA A 20 5.25 0.51 8.33
C ALA A 20 5.49 2.03 8.48
N ARG A 21 6.62 2.43 9.08
CA ARG A 21 7.02 3.84 9.19
C ARG A 21 7.21 4.50 7.82
N ARG A 22 7.97 3.87 6.91
CA ARG A 22 8.21 4.39 5.56
C ARG A 22 6.92 4.47 4.74
N PHE A 23 6.04 3.49 4.91
CA PHE A 23 4.75 3.47 4.22
C PHE A 23 3.77 4.51 4.76
N ALA A 24 3.73 4.75 6.07
CA ALA A 24 2.95 5.85 6.65
C ALA A 24 3.41 7.22 6.12
N ALA A 25 4.72 7.44 6.00
CA ALA A 25 5.26 8.66 5.40
C ALA A 25 4.88 8.78 3.91
N ARG A 26 4.81 7.66 3.18
CA ARG A 26 4.45 7.65 1.76
C ARG A 26 2.95 7.81 1.53
N ALA A 27 2.10 7.27 2.41
CA ALA A 27 0.64 7.46 2.36
C ALA A 27 0.27 8.95 2.40
N GLY A 28 0.94 9.75 3.23
CA GLY A 28 0.76 11.20 3.24
C GLY A 28 1.19 11.91 1.95
N ALA A 29 2.05 11.30 1.13
CA ALA A 29 2.46 11.85 -0.16
C ALA A 29 1.49 11.51 -1.31
N VAL A 30 0.76 10.39 -1.22
CA VAL A 30 -0.25 10.00 -2.23
C VAL A 30 -1.65 10.52 -1.93
N ASP A 31 -1.93 10.95 -0.70
CA ASP A 31 -3.23 11.53 -0.32
C ASP A 31 -3.62 12.76 -1.16
N GLY A 32 -2.63 13.49 -1.69
CA GLY A 32 -2.86 14.66 -2.56
C GLY A 32 -3.02 14.32 -4.06
N GLN A 33 -3.00 13.04 -4.45
CA GLN A 33 -3.12 12.62 -5.86
C GLN A 33 -4.60 12.54 -6.28
N ASP A 34 -4.92 13.09 -7.46
CA ASP A 34 -6.30 13.06 -7.96
C ASP A 34 -6.76 11.62 -8.20
N GLY A 35 -7.89 11.26 -7.58
CA GLY A 35 -8.47 9.93 -7.68
C GLY A 35 -7.81 8.87 -6.82
N PHE A 36 -6.87 9.21 -5.93
CA PHE A 36 -6.48 8.31 -4.83
C PHE A 36 -7.60 8.27 -3.78
N GLU A 37 -8.02 7.07 -3.39
CA GLU A 37 -9.16 6.89 -2.47
C GLU A 37 -8.78 6.24 -1.15
N GLY A 38 -7.58 5.66 -1.04
CA GLY A 38 -7.11 5.10 0.22
C GLY A 38 -6.04 4.02 0.08
N PHE A 39 -5.50 3.64 1.24
CA PHE A 39 -4.40 2.72 1.37
C PHE A 39 -4.52 1.86 2.61
N GLU A 40 -4.10 0.60 2.50
CA GLU A 40 -4.01 -0.35 3.61
C GLU A 40 -2.68 -1.12 3.51
N LEU A 41 -1.97 -1.23 4.64
CA LEU A 41 -0.82 -2.13 4.79
C LEU A 41 -1.26 -3.32 5.65
N LEU A 42 -1.19 -4.52 5.08
CA LEU A 42 -1.64 -5.74 5.73
C LEU A 42 -0.43 -6.59 6.11
N GLU A 43 -0.21 -6.74 7.41
CA GLU A 43 0.75 -7.67 7.99
C GLU A 43 0.15 -9.09 8.04
N PRO A 44 0.85 -10.12 7.53
CA PRO A 44 0.38 -11.50 7.60
C PRO A 44 0.40 -12.02 9.04
N THR A 45 -0.69 -12.69 9.47
CA THR A 45 -0.82 -13.29 10.80
C THR A 45 -0.58 -14.81 10.81
N ASP A 46 -0.22 -15.39 9.67
CA ASP A 46 -0.08 -16.83 9.46
C ASP A 46 1.39 -17.30 9.34
N GLY A 47 2.32 -16.48 9.83
CA GLY A 47 3.75 -16.78 9.84
C GLY A 47 4.47 -16.59 8.51
N ARG A 48 3.77 -16.17 7.44
CA ARG A 48 4.42 -15.74 6.20
C ARG A 48 5.09 -14.38 6.40
N ASN A 49 6.10 -14.09 5.58
CA ASN A 49 6.79 -12.80 5.57
C ASN A 49 6.38 -11.92 4.38
N VAL A 50 5.28 -12.26 3.72
CA VAL A 50 4.76 -11.52 2.56
C VAL A 50 3.65 -10.60 3.03
N TRP A 51 3.90 -9.30 2.97
CA TRP A 51 2.94 -8.26 3.31
C TRP A 51 2.21 -7.80 2.06
N LEU A 52 0.98 -7.33 2.25
CA LEU A 52 0.17 -6.80 1.15
C LEU A 52 0.00 -5.30 1.31
N VAL A 53 0.32 -4.58 0.25
CA VAL A 53 0.08 -3.16 0.13
C VAL A 53 -1.10 -2.97 -0.80
N VAL A 54 -2.22 -2.51 -0.27
CA VAL A 54 -3.46 -2.29 -1.02
C VAL A 54 -3.64 -0.79 -1.24
N THR A 55 -3.86 -0.39 -2.49
CA THR A 55 -4.24 0.99 -2.83
C THR A 55 -5.54 0.98 -3.62
N ARG A 56 -6.40 1.96 -3.34
CA ARG A 56 -7.66 2.18 -4.03
C ARG A 56 -7.61 3.48 -4.82
N TRP A 57 -8.09 3.41 -6.04
CA TRP A 57 -8.15 4.53 -6.98
C TRP A 57 -9.51 4.59 -7.65
N ARG A 58 -9.97 5.80 -7.94
CA ARG A 58 -11.25 6.06 -8.62
C ARG A 58 -11.35 5.33 -9.96
N ASP A 59 -10.24 5.29 -10.69
CA ASP A 59 -10.12 4.68 -12.01
C ASP A 59 -8.64 4.46 -12.41
N GLN A 60 -8.43 3.79 -13.54
CA GLN A 60 -7.10 3.46 -14.07
C GLN A 60 -6.34 4.71 -14.55
N SER A 61 -7.02 5.71 -15.10
CA SER A 61 -6.37 6.95 -15.55
C SER A 61 -5.80 7.75 -14.39
N SER A 62 -6.50 7.81 -13.25
CA SER A 62 -5.97 8.41 -12.02
C SER A 62 -4.74 7.69 -11.46
N PHE A 63 -4.61 6.38 -11.67
CA PHE A 63 -3.42 5.62 -11.24
C PHE A 63 -2.21 5.81 -12.16
N ASP A 64 -2.43 6.01 -13.46
CA ASP A 64 -1.37 6.13 -14.47
C ASP A 64 -0.85 7.57 -14.65
N ALA A 65 -1.51 8.55 -14.05
CA ALA A 65 -1.17 9.98 -14.12
C ALA A 65 0.07 10.34 -13.27
#